data_AF-A0A1F3C8K9-F1
#
_entry.id   AF-A0A1F3C8K9-F1
#
_cell.length_a   1.000
_cell.length_b   1.000
_cell.length_c   1.000
_cell.angle_alpha   90.00
_cell.angle_beta   90.00
_cell.angle_gamma   90.00
#
_symmetry.space_group_name_H-M   'P 1'
#
loop_
_entity.id
_entity.type
_entity.pdbx_description
1 polymer ?
#
loop_
_entity_poly.entity_id
_entity_poly.type
_entity_poly.pdbx_seq_one_letter_code
_entity_poly.pdbx_strand_id
1 'polypeptide(L)' 'MNVTLSIDDKVVTRARKRAEALGKSLNQLVRDYLEKLAGQDDPERSIEEFRRLSGRGHSRGWKFDRDEIHERS' A
#
# COMPACT_ATOMS: atom_id res chain seq x y z
N MET A 1 5.42 -16.32 11.08
CA MET A 1 6.44 -17.36 10.79
C MET A 1 7.83 -16.74 10.94
N ASN A 2 8.81 -17.49 11.47
CA ASN A 2 10.19 -17.03 11.58
C ASN A 2 11.02 -17.57 10.42
N VAL A 3 11.84 -16.73 9.79
CA VAL A 3 12.70 -17.08 8.66
C VAL A 3 14.13 -16.69 9.00
N THR A 4 15.07 -17.61 8.81
CA THR A 4 16.51 -17.33 8.92
C THR A 4 17.07 -17.07 7.54
N LEU A 5 17.76 -15.94 7.37
CA LEU A 5 18.31 -15.50 6.09
C LEU A 5 19.83 -15.42 6.20
N SER A 6 20.56 -16.09 5.31
CA SER A 6 22.00 -15.90 5.14
C SER A 6 22.22 -14.78 4.12
N ILE A 7 22.77 -13.66 4.58
CA ILE A 7 22.97 -12.45 3.80
C ILE A 7 24.38 -11.90 4.10
N ASP A 8 25.05 -11.34 3.09
CA ASP A 8 26.33 -10.65 3.26
C ASP A 8 26.23 -9.46 4.25
N ASP A 9 27.21 -9.34 5.15
CA ASP A 9 27.23 -8.32 6.21
C ASP A 9 27.22 -6.88 5.69
N LYS A 10 27.82 -6.63 4.51
CA LYS A 10 27.80 -5.29 3.89
C LYS A 10 26.40 -4.96 3.38
N VAL A 11 25.64 -5.96 2.94
CA VAL A 11 24.23 -5.79 2.55
C VAL A 11 23.38 -5.49 3.78
N VAL A 12 23.54 -6.25 4.87
CA VAL A 12 22.82 -6.03 6.14
C VAL A 12 23.07 -4.62 6.68
N THR A 13 24.32 -4.15 6.65
CA THR A 13 24.69 -2.81 7.10
C THR A 13 24.00 -1.71 6.29
N ARG A 14 23.98 -1.83 4.95
CA ARG A 14 23.28 -0.87 4.08
C ARG A 14 21.77 -0.91 4.27
N ALA A 15 21.21 -2.10 4.46
CA ALA A 15 19.78 -2.28 4.67
C ALA A 15 19.33 -1.67 6.01
N ARG A 16 20.12 -1.82 7.09
CA ARG A 16 19.85 -1.16 8.38
C ARG A 16 19.82 0.36 8.25
N LYS A 17 20.83 0.97 7.62
CA LYS A 17 20.85 2.43 7.39
C LYS A 17 19.61 2.92 6.63
N ARG A 18 19.17 2.18 5.61
CA ARG A 18 17.93 2.51 4.89
C ARG A 18 16.69 2.34 5.75
N ALA A 19 16.61 1.28 6.55
CA ALA A 19 15.49 1.06 7.45
C ALA A 19 15.38 2.20 8.49
N GLU A 20 16.50 2.60 9.09
CA GLU A 20 16.57 3.73 10.03
C GLU A 20 16.12 5.05 9.39
N ALA A 21 16.56 5.34 8.16
CA ALA A 21 16.11 6.52 7.41
C ALA A 21 14.59 6.52 7.14
N LEU A 22 13.97 5.34 7.11
CA LEU A 22 12.52 5.17 6.97
C LEU A 22 11.79 5.06 8.32
N GLY A 23 12.49 5.20 9.45
CA GLY A 23 11.93 5.03 10.80
C GLY A 23 11.51 3.58 11.11
N LYS A 24 12.09 2.58 10.42
CA LYS A 24 11.73 1.16 10.52
C LYS A 24 12.90 0.32 10.99
N SER A 25 12.62 -0.82 11.61
CA SER A 25 13.63 -1.85 11.84
C SER A 25 13.89 -2.65 10.56
N LEU A 26 15.08 -3.27 10.45
CA LEU A 26 15.39 -4.14 9.31
C LEU A 26 14.37 -5.28 9.16
N ASN A 27 13.96 -5.91 10.27
CA ASN A 27 12.96 -6.97 10.24
C ASN A 27 11.60 -6.47 9.77
N GLN A 28 11.19 -5.26 10.17
CA GLN A 28 9.95 -4.67 9.68
C GLN A 28 10.03 -4.41 8.18
N LEU A 29 11.15 -3.88 7.69
CA LEU A 29 11.35 -3.63 6.26
C LEU A 29 11.32 -4.93 5.43
N VAL A 30 11.94 -6.00 5.93
CA VAL A 30 11.89 -7.33 5.28
C VAL A 30 10.46 -7.87 5.25
N ARG A 31 9.71 -7.73 6.35
CA ARG A 31 8.31 -8.15 6.41
C ARG A 31 7.47 -7.41 5.39
N ASP A 32 7.52 -6.08 5.39
CA ASP A 32 6.75 -5.24 4.46
C ASP A 32 7.07 -5.61 3.00
N TYR A 33 8.34 -5.91 2.69
CA TYR A 33 8.74 -6.30 1.35
C TYR A 33 8.19 -7.67 0.94
N LEU A 34 8.23 -8.65 1.85
CA LEU A 34 7.66 -9.97 1.62
C LEU A 34 6.13 -9.92 1.48
N GLU A 35 5.46 -9.10 2.27
CA GLU A 35 4.00 -8.89 2.17
C GLU A 35 3.61 -8.27 0.84
N LYS A 36 4.36 -7.25 0.38
CA LYS A 36 4.18 -6.67 -0.96
C LYS A 36 4.42 -7.70 -2.06
N LEU A 37 5.51 -8.46 -1.96
CA LEU A 37 5.85 -9.50 -2.93
C LEU A 37 4.81 -10.63 -2.97
N ALA A 38 4.21 -10.94 -1.84
CA ALA A 38 3.13 -11.93 -1.72
C ALA A 38 1.76 -11.41 -2.18
N GLY A 39 1.67 -10.19 -2.73
CA GLY A 39 0.46 -9.66 -3.34
C GLY A 39 -0.49 -8.93 -2.38
N GLN A 40 -0.01 -8.38 -1.27
CA GLN A 40 -0.82 -7.40 -0.51
C GLN A 40 -1.07 -6.12 -1.32
N ASP A 41 -0.11 -5.70 -2.14
CA ASP A 41 -0.29 -4.73 -3.23
C ASP A 41 -0.46 -5.54 -4.52
N ASP A 42 -1.65 -6.10 -4.76
CA ASP A 42 -2.00 -6.74 -6.03
C ASP A 42 -2.65 -5.68 -6.95
N PRO A 43 -1.90 -5.13 -7.94
CA PRO A 43 -2.44 -4.14 -8.86
C PRO A 43 -3.58 -4.71 -9.70
N GLU A 44 -3.51 -5.97 -10.09
CA GLU A 44 -4.55 -6.66 -10.85
C GLU A 44 -5.85 -6.71 -10.04
N ARG A 45 -5.79 -7.01 -8.74
CA ARG A 45 -6.95 -6.98 -7.84
C ARG A 45 -7.54 -5.56 -7.72
N SER A 46 -6.70 -4.54 -7.65
CA SER A 46 -7.13 -3.14 -7.58
C SER A 46 -7.80 -2.70 -8.89
N ILE A 47 -7.26 -3.13 -10.03
CA ILE A 47 -7.83 -2.90 -11.37
C ILE A 47 -9.17 -3.64 -11.52
N GLU A 48 -9.26 -4.88 -11.03
CA GLU A 48 -10.50 -5.66 -11.06
C GLU A 48 -11.60 -4.99 -10.23
N GLU A 49 -11.27 -4.53 -9.02
CA GLU A 49 -12.20 -3.80 -8.17
C GLU A 49 -12.65 -2.48 -8.82
N PHE A 50 -11.72 -1.71 -9.39
CA PHE A 50 -12.05 -0.50 -10.14
C PHE A 50 -13.02 -0.81 -11.28
N ARG A 51 -12.70 -1.79 -12.14
CA ARG A 51 -13.59 -2.22 -13.24
C ARG A 51 -14.97 -2.65 -12.73
N ARG A 52 -15.03 -3.32 -11.58
CA ARG A 52 -16.30 -3.75 -10.97
C ARG A 52 -17.14 -2.56 -10.51
N LEU A 53 -16.53 -1.51 -9.95
CA LEU A 53 -17.25 -0.40 -9.32
C LEU A 53 -17.53 0.76 -10.28
N SER A 54 -16.64 1.00 -11.26
CA SER A 54 -16.74 2.11 -12.20
C SER A 54 -17.91 1.96 -13.17
N GLY A 55 -18.42 3.11 -13.66
CA GLY A 55 -19.48 3.15 -14.68
C GLY A 55 -20.88 2.79 -14.20
N ARG A 56 -21.05 2.42 -12.91
CA ARG A 56 -22.35 2.10 -12.32
C ARG A 56 -23.09 3.30 -11.74
N GLY A 57 -22.45 4.46 -11.68
CA GLY A 57 -23.02 5.69 -11.12
C GLY A 57 -24.01 6.35 -12.09
N HIS A 58 -25.08 6.90 -11.55
CA HIS A 58 -26.01 7.76 -12.29
C HIS A 58 -26.26 9.03 -11.49
N SER A 59 -25.65 10.14 -11.91
CA SER A 59 -25.75 11.42 -11.20
C SER A 59 -27.15 12.05 -11.28
N ARG A 60 -28.06 11.53 -12.12
CA ARG A 60 -29.40 12.12 -12.35
C ARG A 60 -29.36 13.62 -12.68
N GLY A 61 -28.27 14.07 -13.32
CA GLY A 61 -28.07 15.48 -13.64
C GLY A 61 -27.57 16.34 -12.47
N TRP A 62 -27.35 15.76 -11.29
CA TRP A 62 -26.70 16.45 -10.18
C TRP A 62 -25.29 16.87 -10.57
N LYS A 63 -24.96 18.13 -10.27
CA LYS A 63 -23.64 18.71 -10.45
C LYS A 63 -22.95 18.71 -9.10
N PHE A 64 -21.69 18.32 -9.09
CA PHE A 64 -20.89 18.31 -7.89
C PHE A 64 -20.90 19.69 -7.21
N ASP A 65 -21.39 19.72 -5.98
CA ASP A 65 -21.29 20.85 -5.07
C ASP A 65 -20.52 20.40 -3.82
N ARG A 66 -19.35 21.01 -3.61
CA ARG A 66 -18.49 20.65 -2.48
C ARG A 66 -19.08 21.10 -1.15
N ASP A 67 -19.77 22.23 -1.15
CA ASP A 67 -20.27 22.85 0.07
C ASP A 67 -21.48 22.06 0.60
N GLU A 68 -22.34 21.54 -0.31
CA GLU A 68 -23.42 20.58 -0.01
C GLU A 68 -22.90 19.31 0.68
N ILE A 69 -21.75 18.77 0.25
CA ILE A 69 -21.16 17.52 0.80
C ILE A 69 -20.61 17.71 2.22
N HIS A 70 -20.19 18.93 2.56
CA HIS A 70 -19.59 19.23 3.86
C HIS A 70 -20.56 19.88 4.85
N GLU A 71 -21.81 20.08 4.44
CA GLU A 71 -22.86 20.56 5.33
C GLU A 71 -23.20 19.45 6.35
N ARG A 72 -22.69 19.60 7.58
CA ARG A 72 -22.96 18.68 8.67
C ARG A 72 -24.37 18.98 9.23
N SER A 73 -25.27 18.01 9.12
CA SER A 73 -26.51 17.95 9.92
C SER A 73 -26.21 17.67 11.38
#